data_AF-A0A948E7W8-F1
#
_entry.id   AF-A0A948E7W8-F1
#
_cell.length_a   1.000
_cell.length_b   1.000
_cell.length_c   1.000
_cell.angle_alpha   90.00
_cell.angle_beta   90.00
_cell.angle_gamma   90.00
#
_symmetry.space_group_name_H-M   'P 1'
#
loop_
_entity.id
_entity.type
_entity.pdbx_description
1 polymer ?
#
loop_
_entity_poly.entity_id
_entity_poly.type
_entity_poly.pdbx_seq_one_letter_code
_entity_poly.pdbx_strand_id
1 'polypeptide(L)'
;MIGICLEVSTSCTNCKSKIHLNALVSKVWCHACGANLELTSHDWMSVIGDPIKEAPNGKEGEGSHTSCFAANYNFSIMAGRQAPRFGDTKTPMDMDQAEEAARLGYMVNPETGSRWSVRRVPEAFSDLLEGVKFLLCEDPAMLSRPGGEKFSLQKAEPQAYTCPQCAGSLTVDGTTRNVECNYCNNVSFLSDEIWLRLHPVETLSRWYLWYDEKERVYDWDDAQSVAVEKSGVIYMA
;
A
#
# COMPACT_ATOMS: atom_id res chain seq x y z
N MET A 1 -9.74 -13.74 14.87
CA MET A 1 -8.86 -12.83 14.13
C MET A 1 -8.72 -13.37 12.71
N ILE A 2 -8.75 -12.49 11.72
CA ILE A 2 -8.57 -12.83 10.31
C ILE A 2 -7.65 -11.82 9.64
N GLY A 3 -7.08 -12.22 8.49
CA GLY A 3 -6.41 -11.31 7.60
C GLY A 3 -7.36 -10.80 6.52
N ILE A 4 -7.30 -9.50 6.27
CA ILE A 4 -7.91 -8.87 5.10
C ILE A 4 -6.76 -8.37 4.24
N CYS A 5 -6.63 -8.90 3.02
CA CYS A 5 -5.62 -8.43 2.09
C CYS A 5 -6.11 -7.22 1.29
N LEU A 6 -5.18 -6.34 0.92
CA LEU A 6 -5.43 -5.14 0.14
C LEU A 6 -4.35 -4.98 -0.92
N GLU A 7 -4.78 -4.64 -2.14
CA GLU A 7 -3.95 -4.02 -3.18
C GLU A 7 -4.69 -2.79 -3.67
N VAL A 8 -4.10 -1.62 -3.48
CA VAL A 8 -4.78 -0.35 -3.75
C VAL A 8 -3.95 0.48 -4.71
N SER A 9 -4.62 1.09 -5.69
CA SER A 9 -4.00 2.06 -6.57
C SER A 9 -4.92 3.21 -6.89
N THR A 10 -4.34 4.36 -7.22
CA THR A 10 -5.05 5.54 -7.70
C THR A 10 -4.30 6.20 -8.85
N SER A 11 -4.80 7.32 -9.36
CA SER A 11 -4.16 8.11 -10.41
C SER A 11 -3.78 9.48 -9.88
N CYS A 12 -2.57 9.93 -10.19
CA CYS A 12 -2.11 11.27 -9.86
C CYS A 12 -3.06 12.32 -10.43
N THR A 13 -3.54 13.25 -9.60
CA THR A 13 -4.42 14.33 -10.05
C THR A 13 -3.73 15.28 -11.03
N ASN A 14 -2.40 15.43 -10.91
CA ASN A 14 -1.56 16.28 -11.77
C ASN A 14 -1.21 15.63 -13.12
N CYS A 15 -0.48 14.51 -13.13
CA CYS A 15 0.04 13.90 -14.36
C CYS A 15 -0.71 12.65 -14.84
N LYS A 16 -1.74 12.22 -14.11
CA LYS A 16 -2.57 11.01 -14.39
C LYS A 16 -1.82 9.68 -14.33
N SER A 17 -0.54 9.67 -14.01
CA SER A 17 0.22 8.44 -13.77
C SER A 17 -0.39 7.64 -12.63
N LYS A 18 -0.38 6.31 -12.76
CA LYS A 18 -0.83 5.40 -11.71
C LYS A 18 0.11 5.48 -10.50
N ILE A 19 -0.48 5.49 -9.31
CA ILE A 19 0.20 5.48 -8.01
C ILE A 19 -0.29 4.24 -7.27
N HIS A 20 0.64 3.45 -6.75
CA HIS A 20 0.33 2.30 -5.92
C HIS A 20 0.31 2.74 -4.45
N LEU A 21 -0.72 2.36 -3.71
CA LEU A 21 -0.87 2.69 -2.30
C LEU A 21 -0.55 1.42 -1.50
N ASN A 22 0.74 1.20 -1.29
CA ASN A 22 1.27 0.01 -0.61
C ASN A 22 1.36 0.19 0.92
N ALA A 23 0.74 1.23 1.48
CA ALA A 23 0.68 1.51 2.92
C ALA A 23 -0.49 2.44 3.27
N LEU A 24 -0.97 2.37 4.52
CA LEU A 24 -1.93 3.31 5.10
C LEU A 24 -1.21 4.60 5.52
N VAL A 25 -1.29 5.64 4.69
CA VAL A 25 -0.56 6.90 4.86
C VAL A 25 -1.45 8.11 4.58
N SER A 26 -1.18 9.22 5.26
CA SER A 26 -1.88 10.48 4.98
C SER A 26 -1.33 11.22 3.75
N LYS A 27 -0.19 10.79 3.23
CA LYS A 27 0.50 11.46 2.14
C LYS A 27 1.31 10.48 1.31
N VAL A 28 1.22 10.60 -0.02
CA VAL A 28 2.02 9.82 -0.98
C VAL A 28 2.56 10.74 -2.08
N TRP A 29 3.73 10.41 -2.62
CA TRP A 29 4.38 11.18 -3.67
C TRP A 29 4.17 10.49 -5.01
N CYS A 30 3.89 11.27 -6.06
CA CYS A 30 3.85 10.73 -7.40
C CYS A 30 5.26 10.53 -7.95
N HIS A 31 5.66 9.29 -8.22
CA HIS A 31 6.98 8.99 -8.77
C HIS A 31 7.21 9.59 -10.17
N ALA A 32 6.15 9.87 -10.92
CA ALA A 32 6.26 10.39 -12.28
C ALA A 32 6.47 11.92 -12.33
N CYS A 33 5.81 12.69 -11.46
CA CYS A 33 5.86 14.16 -11.51
C CYS A 33 6.28 14.85 -10.21
N GLY A 34 6.51 14.09 -9.13
CA GLY A 34 6.87 14.60 -7.81
C GLY A 34 5.74 15.30 -7.06
N ALA A 35 4.52 15.34 -7.60
CA ALA A 35 3.38 15.94 -6.92
C ALA A 35 3.01 15.14 -5.65
N ASN A 36 2.60 15.86 -4.60
CA ASN A 36 2.11 15.28 -3.37
C ASN A 36 0.60 15.04 -3.46
N LEU A 37 0.17 13.84 -3.09
CA LEU A 37 -1.23 13.51 -2.85
C LEU A 37 -1.44 13.44 -1.34
N GLU A 38 -2.34 14.26 -0.84
CA GLU A 38 -2.81 14.19 0.55
C GLU A 38 -4.04 13.27 0.58
N LEU A 39 -4.00 12.24 1.42
CA LEU A 39 -5.05 11.25 1.62
C LEU A 39 -5.65 11.43 3.02
N THR A 40 -6.94 11.73 3.07
CA THR A 40 -7.66 11.96 4.32
C THR A 40 -8.21 10.65 4.89
N SER A 41 -8.67 10.68 6.15
CA SER A 41 -9.40 9.55 6.72
C SER A 41 -10.69 9.23 5.96
N HIS A 42 -11.30 10.21 5.29
CA HIS A 42 -12.46 9.98 4.43
C HIS A 42 -12.08 9.22 3.14
N ASP A 43 -10.95 9.57 2.52
CA ASP A 43 -10.46 8.83 1.35
C ASP A 43 -10.17 7.37 1.71
N TRP A 44 -9.54 7.14 2.86
CA TRP A 44 -9.29 5.79 3.36
C TRP A 44 -10.56 5.06 3.81
N MET A 45 -11.60 5.75 4.26
CA MET A 45 -12.93 5.17 4.49
C MET A 45 -13.51 4.59 3.20
N SER A 46 -13.41 5.32 2.08
CA SER A 46 -13.84 4.80 0.78
C SER A 46 -13.00 3.61 0.30
N VAL A 47 -11.75 3.49 0.74
CA VAL A 47 -10.86 2.39 0.35
C VAL A 47 -11.05 1.15 1.21
N ILE A 48 -11.23 1.30 2.52
CA ILE A 48 -11.16 0.21 3.49
C ILE A 48 -12.53 -0.15 4.09
N GLY A 49 -13.50 0.77 4.06
CA GLY A 49 -14.82 0.59 4.67
C GLY A 49 -15.52 -0.70 4.20
N ASP A 50 -15.72 -0.85 2.90
CA ASP A 50 -16.37 -2.05 2.33
C ASP A 50 -15.52 -3.32 2.55
N PRO A 51 -14.19 -3.32 2.31
CA PRO A 51 -13.34 -4.47 2.64
C PRO A 51 -13.47 -4.99 4.08
N ILE A 52 -13.56 -4.11 5.08
CA ILE A 52 -13.73 -4.52 6.49
C ILE A 52 -15.09 -5.17 6.72
N LYS A 53 -16.14 -4.73 6.03
CA LYS A 53 -17.49 -5.30 6.14
C LYS A 53 -17.62 -6.63 5.38
N GLU A 54 -17.09 -6.70 4.17
CA GLU A 54 -17.32 -7.80 3.23
C GLU A 54 -16.36 -8.98 3.45
N ALA A 55 -15.06 -8.72 3.65
CA ALA A 55 -14.05 -9.79 3.73
C ALA A 55 -14.33 -10.82 4.85
N PRO A 56 -14.82 -10.46 6.05
CA PRO A 56 -15.21 -11.45 7.05
C PRO A 56 -16.27 -12.46 6.58
N ASN A 57 -17.12 -12.10 5.62
CA ASN A 57 -18.17 -12.98 5.08
C ASN A 57 -17.67 -13.88 3.93
N GLY A 58 -16.51 -13.56 3.34
CA GLY A 58 -15.89 -14.36 2.29
C GLY A 58 -15.18 -15.60 2.83
N LYS A 59 -14.91 -16.58 1.96
CA LYS A 59 -14.04 -17.72 2.30
C LYS A 59 -12.57 -17.30 2.21
N GLU A 60 -11.71 -18.02 2.92
CA GLU A 60 -10.26 -17.82 2.84
C GLU A 60 -9.77 -17.96 1.39
N GLY A 61 -9.10 -16.92 0.88
CA GLY A 61 -8.62 -16.80 -0.49
C GLY A 61 -9.61 -16.17 -1.48
N GLU A 62 -10.85 -15.92 -1.09
CA GLU A 62 -11.81 -15.16 -1.90
C GLU A 62 -11.53 -13.65 -1.76
N GLY A 63 -11.62 -12.94 -2.89
CA GLY A 63 -11.47 -11.49 -2.95
C GLY A 63 -12.23 -10.90 -4.13
N SER A 64 -12.54 -9.62 -4.02
CA SER A 64 -13.25 -8.82 -5.01
C SER A 64 -12.34 -7.69 -5.50
N HIS A 65 -12.61 -7.22 -6.72
CA HIS A 65 -12.00 -6.01 -7.25
C HIS A 65 -13.09 -4.95 -7.44
N THR A 66 -12.91 -3.82 -6.77
CA THR A 66 -13.87 -2.71 -6.76
C THR A 66 -13.15 -1.42 -7.16
N SER A 67 -13.89 -0.53 -7.82
CA SER A 67 -13.44 0.85 -8.04
C SER A 67 -14.35 1.80 -7.28
N CYS A 68 -13.77 2.71 -6.50
CA CYS A 68 -14.54 3.71 -5.77
C CYS A 68 -14.01 5.12 -6.04
N PHE A 69 -14.90 6.09 -5.91
CA PHE A 69 -14.57 7.51 -6.07
C PHE A 69 -14.66 8.18 -4.71
N ALA A 70 -13.58 8.82 -4.26
CA ALA A 70 -13.56 9.62 -3.05
C ALA A 70 -12.95 10.98 -3.37
N ALA A 71 -13.69 12.06 -3.07
CA ALA A 71 -13.30 13.44 -3.31
C ALA A 71 -12.70 13.69 -4.71
N ASN A 72 -11.37 13.65 -4.85
CA ASN A 72 -10.62 13.93 -6.09
C ASN A 72 -9.93 12.70 -6.69
N TYR A 73 -10.11 11.53 -6.10
CA TYR A 73 -9.39 10.31 -6.43
C TYR A 73 -10.34 9.21 -6.89
N ASN A 74 -9.87 8.43 -7.86
CA ASN A 74 -10.50 7.17 -8.25
C ASN A 74 -9.56 6.06 -7.78
N PHE A 75 -10.04 5.20 -6.89
CA PHE A 75 -9.28 4.08 -6.36
C PHE A 75 -9.68 2.79 -7.06
N SER A 76 -8.69 1.97 -7.39
CA SER A 76 -8.85 0.57 -7.79
C SER A 76 -8.32 -0.27 -6.65
N ILE A 77 -9.22 -1.11 -6.10
CA ILE A 77 -9.03 -1.84 -4.85
C ILE A 77 -9.27 -3.31 -5.15
N MET A 78 -8.29 -4.15 -4.87
CA MET A 78 -8.52 -5.57 -4.69
C MET A 78 -8.44 -5.86 -3.20
N ALA A 79 -9.49 -6.47 -2.67
CA ALA A 79 -9.57 -6.84 -1.27
C ALA A 79 -10.18 -8.22 -1.07
N GLY A 80 -9.82 -8.91 0.01
CA GLY A 80 -10.36 -10.24 0.27
C GLY A 80 -9.93 -10.82 1.61
N ARG A 81 -10.53 -11.95 1.98
CA ARG A 81 -10.15 -12.69 3.18
C ARG A 81 -8.90 -13.50 2.90
N GLN A 82 -7.78 -13.13 3.51
CA GLN A 82 -6.54 -13.86 3.36
C GLN A 82 -5.63 -13.61 4.56
N ALA A 83 -5.20 -14.70 5.22
CA ALA A 83 -4.18 -14.63 6.27
C ALA A 83 -2.89 -13.98 5.76
N PRO A 84 -2.20 -13.14 6.57
CA PRO A 84 -0.98 -12.47 6.17
C PRO A 84 0.10 -13.44 5.74
N ARG A 85 0.80 -13.10 4.66
CA ARG A 85 1.88 -13.89 4.07
C ARG A 85 3.05 -12.98 3.75
N PHE A 86 4.26 -13.53 3.85
CA PHE A 86 5.45 -12.83 3.38
C PHE A 86 5.36 -12.65 1.86
N GLY A 87 5.64 -11.45 1.36
CA GLY A 87 5.43 -11.14 -0.05
C GLY A 87 6.44 -11.81 -1.00
N ASP A 88 7.59 -12.25 -0.50
CA ASP A 88 8.63 -12.95 -1.25
C ASP A 88 8.32 -14.45 -1.40
N THR A 89 8.04 -15.17 -0.32
CA THR A 89 7.82 -16.62 -0.33
C THR A 89 6.35 -17.04 -0.37
N LYS A 90 5.43 -16.11 -0.08
CA LYS A 90 3.98 -16.36 0.08
C LYS A 90 3.64 -17.33 1.23
N THR A 91 4.59 -17.58 2.12
CA THR A 91 4.36 -18.41 3.31
C THR A 91 3.61 -17.62 4.38
N PRO A 92 2.71 -18.27 5.16
CA PRO A 92 1.96 -17.60 6.21
C PRO A 92 2.88 -16.97 7.27
N MET A 93 2.49 -15.79 7.76
CA MET A 93 3.15 -15.14 8.88
C MET A 93 2.65 -15.73 10.21
N ASP A 94 3.54 -15.86 11.19
CA ASP A 94 3.17 -16.31 12.53
C ASP A 94 2.55 -15.16 13.33
N MET A 95 1.22 -15.14 13.37
CA MET A 95 0.46 -14.07 14.01
C MET A 95 0.48 -14.10 15.54
N ASP A 96 0.97 -15.17 16.17
CA ASP A 96 1.18 -15.20 17.62
C ASP A 96 2.34 -14.25 18.02
N GLN A 97 3.24 -13.95 17.08
CA GLN A 97 4.35 -13.02 17.26
C GLN A 97 4.01 -11.57 16.85
N ALA A 98 2.78 -11.31 16.39
CA ALA A 98 2.42 -10.01 15.80
C ALA A 98 2.57 -8.82 16.76
N GLU A 99 2.31 -9.02 18.05
CA GLU A 99 2.46 -7.99 19.09
C GLU A 99 3.93 -7.56 19.25
N GLU A 100 4.83 -8.53 19.38
CA GLU A 100 6.27 -8.28 19.47
C GLU A 100 6.82 -7.71 18.16
N ALA A 101 6.39 -8.26 17.02
CA ALA A 101 6.76 -7.76 15.71
C ALA A 101 6.32 -6.31 15.50
N ALA A 102 5.12 -5.93 15.96
CA ALA A 102 4.63 -4.56 15.90
C ALA A 102 5.45 -3.61 16.78
N ARG A 103 5.96 -4.09 17.93
CA ARG A 103 6.89 -3.33 18.78
C ARG A 103 8.24 -3.11 18.09
N LEU A 104 8.74 -4.11 17.38
CA LEU A 104 9.98 -4.03 16.59
C LEU A 104 9.80 -3.27 15.27
N GLY A 105 8.57 -3.13 14.78
CA GLY A 105 8.22 -2.55 13.49
C GLY A 105 8.32 -3.51 12.31
N TYR A 106 8.68 -4.79 12.54
CA TYR A 106 8.82 -5.78 11.49
C TYR A 106 8.73 -7.22 12.00
N MET A 107 8.43 -8.14 11.07
CA MET A 107 8.58 -9.58 11.22
C MET A 107 9.63 -10.09 10.22
N VAL A 108 10.42 -11.08 10.63
CA VAL A 108 11.44 -11.69 9.77
C VAL A 108 10.84 -12.93 9.11
N ASN A 109 10.98 -13.04 7.78
CA ASN A 109 10.68 -14.27 7.08
C ASN A 109 11.75 -15.33 7.46
N PRO A 110 11.37 -16.47 8.07
CA PRO A 110 12.34 -17.48 8.52
C PRO A 110 13.09 -18.15 7.36
N GLU A 111 12.54 -18.15 6.14
CA GLU A 111 13.15 -18.80 4.97
C GLU A 111 14.21 -17.92 4.31
N THR A 112 13.97 -16.61 4.24
CA THR A 112 14.81 -15.66 3.48
C THR A 112 15.61 -14.70 4.37
N GLY A 113 15.21 -14.53 5.63
CA GLY A 113 15.73 -13.49 6.52
C GLY A 113 15.23 -12.08 6.19
N SER A 114 14.39 -11.91 5.17
CA SER A 114 13.79 -10.62 4.79
C SER A 114 12.93 -10.05 5.90
N ARG A 115 12.95 -8.72 6.08
CA ARG A 115 12.11 -8.01 7.05
C ARG A 115 10.86 -7.45 6.39
N TRP A 116 9.70 -7.68 7.00
CA TRP A 116 8.40 -7.24 6.52
C TRP A 116 7.73 -6.36 7.57
N SER A 117 7.20 -5.20 7.16
CA SER A 117 6.61 -4.23 8.07
C SER A 117 5.48 -4.85 8.90
N VAL A 118 5.46 -4.58 10.20
CA VAL A 118 4.34 -4.85 11.10
C VAL A 118 4.21 -3.67 12.03
N ARG A 119 3.03 -3.06 12.11
CA ARG A 119 2.78 -1.96 13.05
C ARG A 119 1.33 -1.94 13.52
N ARG A 120 1.07 -1.21 14.60
CA ARG A 120 -0.30 -0.88 15.02
C ARG A 120 -0.91 0.16 14.08
N VAL A 121 -2.24 0.22 14.07
CA VAL A 121 -2.98 1.30 13.39
C VAL A 121 -2.54 2.65 13.96
N PRO A 122 -2.17 3.64 13.12
CA PRO A 122 -1.88 4.99 13.58
C PRO A 122 -3.09 5.65 14.23
N GLU A 123 -2.85 6.49 15.23
CA GLU A 123 -3.89 7.24 15.94
C GLU A 123 -4.80 8.04 15.00
N ALA A 124 -4.25 8.61 13.91
CA ALA A 124 -5.03 9.33 12.90
C ALA A 124 -6.11 8.50 12.18
N PHE A 125 -6.04 7.17 12.29
CA PHE A 125 -6.94 6.21 11.65
C PHE A 125 -7.61 5.25 12.64
N SER A 126 -7.49 5.47 13.96
CA SER A 126 -8.06 4.56 14.97
C SER A 126 -9.57 4.39 14.80
N ASP A 127 -10.27 5.48 14.57
CA ASP A 127 -11.74 5.50 14.48
C ASP A 127 -12.24 4.86 13.17
N LEU A 128 -11.42 4.92 12.11
CA LEU A 128 -11.71 4.30 10.83
C LEU A 128 -11.56 2.78 10.88
N LEU A 129 -10.60 2.30 11.65
CA LEU A 129 -10.14 0.91 11.63
C LEU A 129 -10.43 0.21 12.96
N GLU A 130 -11.61 0.43 13.51
CA GLU A 130 -12.09 -0.29 14.69
C GLU A 130 -12.03 -1.80 14.44
N GLY A 131 -11.46 -2.54 15.39
CA GLY A 131 -11.21 -3.98 15.26
C GLY A 131 -9.94 -4.37 14.51
N VAL A 132 -9.28 -3.47 13.77
CA VAL A 132 -7.96 -3.75 13.16
C VAL A 132 -6.86 -3.54 14.20
N LYS A 133 -6.13 -4.61 14.53
CA LYS A 133 -5.05 -4.56 15.53
C LYS A 133 -3.70 -4.21 14.92
N PHE A 134 -3.41 -4.76 13.74
CA PHE A 134 -2.12 -4.59 13.07
C PHE A 134 -2.27 -4.36 11.57
N LEU A 135 -1.32 -3.62 11.03
CA LEU A 135 -1.06 -3.46 9.60
C LEU A 135 0.22 -4.22 9.27
N LEU A 136 0.21 -5.02 8.21
CA LEU A 136 1.32 -5.89 7.84
C LEU A 136 1.70 -5.73 6.37
N CYS A 137 2.98 -5.95 6.09
CA CYS A 137 3.57 -5.94 4.75
C CYS A 137 3.40 -4.61 3.99
N GLU A 138 3.19 -3.52 4.72
CA GLU A 138 3.22 -2.18 4.13
C GLU A 138 4.63 -1.84 3.63
N ASP A 139 4.68 -1.08 2.54
CA ASP A 139 5.94 -0.61 1.97
C ASP A 139 6.62 0.40 2.93
N PRO A 140 7.79 0.06 3.51
CA PRO A 140 8.49 0.94 4.42
C PRO A 140 8.91 2.27 3.78
N ALA A 141 9.01 2.35 2.44
CA ALA A 141 9.33 3.58 1.72
C ALA A 141 8.20 4.61 1.76
N MET A 142 6.95 4.17 1.92
CA MET A 142 5.78 5.05 2.06
C MET A 142 5.54 5.47 3.51
N LEU A 143 6.03 4.70 4.48
CA LEU A 143 5.83 5.00 5.90
C LEU A 143 6.69 6.20 6.33
N SER A 144 6.02 7.26 6.78
CA SER A 144 6.69 8.39 7.43
C SER A 144 7.31 7.94 8.75
N ARG A 145 8.64 8.05 8.91
CA ARG A 145 9.33 7.72 10.15
C ARG A 145 9.17 8.85 11.19
N PRO A 146 9.01 8.54 12.50
CA PRO A 146 9.12 9.56 13.55
C PRO A 146 10.50 10.22 13.46
N GLY A 147 10.53 11.52 13.17
CA GLY A 147 11.78 12.26 12.92
C GLY A 147 11.72 13.24 11.76
N GLY A 148 10.68 13.20 10.92
CA GLY A 148 10.48 14.20 9.86
C GLY A 148 11.58 14.18 8.78
N GLU A 149 12.47 13.19 8.81
CA GLU A 149 13.35 12.92 7.68
C GLU A 149 12.45 12.52 6.52
N LYS A 150 12.36 13.44 5.56
CA LYS A 150 11.88 13.15 4.23
C LYS A 150 12.55 11.84 3.85
N PHE A 151 11.78 10.86 3.38
CA PHE A 151 12.36 9.91 2.45
C PHE A 151 12.94 10.79 1.34
N SER A 152 14.26 10.99 1.38
CA SER A 152 14.98 11.27 0.16
C SER A 152 14.50 10.15 -0.73
N LEU A 153 13.95 10.47 -1.91
CA LEU A 153 14.10 9.55 -3.04
C LEU A 153 15.50 8.98 -2.85
N GLN A 154 15.63 7.69 -2.55
CA GLN A 154 16.98 7.11 -2.48
C GLN A 154 17.56 7.56 -3.79
N LYS A 155 18.51 8.52 -3.72
CA LYS A 155 19.00 9.18 -4.92
C LYS A 155 19.58 8.01 -5.67
N ALA A 156 18.88 7.58 -6.74
CA ALA A 156 19.11 6.26 -7.25
C ALA A 156 20.59 6.15 -7.53
N GLU A 157 21.21 5.06 -7.05
CA GLU A 157 22.66 4.96 -7.06
C GLU A 157 23.14 5.38 -8.45
N PRO A 158 24.00 6.41 -8.55
CA PRO A 158 24.32 6.98 -9.84
C PRO A 158 24.84 5.89 -10.77
N GLN A 159 24.20 5.73 -11.92
CA GLN A 159 24.48 4.62 -12.83
C GLN A 159 25.64 5.00 -13.75
N ALA A 160 26.51 4.03 -14.02
CA ALA A 160 27.52 4.20 -15.04
C ALA A 160 26.85 4.20 -16.43
N TYR A 161 27.18 5.19 -17.25
CA TYR A 161 26.68 5.34 -18.62
C TYR A 161 27.85 5.59 -19.55
N THR A 162 27.91 4.86 -20.67
CA THR A 162 28.95 5.05 -21.68
C THR A 162 28.40 5.88 -22.83
N CYS A 163 29.04 7.00 -23.14
CA CYS A 163 28.61 7.86 -24.24
C CYS A 163 28.73 7.12 -25.57
N PRO A 164 27.66 7.02 -26.38
CA PRO A 164 27.68 6.29 -27.65
C PRO A 164 28.54 6.96 -28.73
N GLN A 165 28.86 8.26 -28.57
CA GLN A 165 29.62 9.02 -29.56
C GLN A 165 31.13 9.01 -29.31
N CYS A 166 31.58 9.12 -28.06
CA CYS A 166 33.00 9.23 -27.72
C CYS A 166 33.53 8.12 -26.81
N ALA A 167 32.67 7.16 -26.43
CA ALA A 167 32.97 6.10 -25.45
C ALA A 167 33.41 6.61 -24.06
N GLY A 168 33.22 7.90 -23.76
CA GLY A 168 33.50 8.45 -22.44
C GLY A 168 32.59 7.86 -21.36
N SER A 169 33.15 7.56 -20.19
CA SER A 169 32.42 7.06 -19.03
C SER A 169 31.82 8.21 -18.23
N LEU A 170 30.49 8.20 -18.11
CA LEU A 170 29.69 9.18 -17.41
C LEU A 170 29.00 8.52 -16.22
N THR A 171 28.69 9.32 -15.21
CA THR A 171 27.84 8.92 -14.10
C THR A 171 26.56 9.72 -14.19
N VAL A 172 25.42 9.02 -14.26
CA VAL A 172 24.10 9.64 -14.42
C VAL A 172 23.29 9.41 -13.15
N ASP A 173 22.58 10.43 -12.68
CA ASP A 173 21.88 10.40 -11.39
C ASP A 173 20.35 10.40 -11.51
N GLY A 174 19.84 10.24 -12.74
CA GLY A 174 18.41 10.18 -13.01
C GLY A 174 17.71 11.54 -13.00
N THR A 175 18.45 12.66 -12.87
CA THR A 175 17.81 13.99 -12.86
C THR A 175 17.09 14.28 -14.18
N THR A 176 17.68 13.88 -15.31
CA THR A 176 17.11 14.04 -16.65
C THR A 176 17.38 12.81 -17.49
N ARG A 177 16.44 12.51 -18.39
CA ARG A 177 16.60 11.42 -19.35
C ARG A 177 17.52 11.76 -20.52
N ASN A 178 17.67 13.05 -20.80
CA ASN A 178 18.66 13.59 -21.71
C ASN A 178 19.92 13.93 -20.91
N VAL A 179 21.02 13.26 -21.21
CA VAL A 179 22.30 13.44 -20.53
C VAL A 179 23.29 14.07 -21.50
N GLU A 180 23.86 15.19 -21.12
CA GLU A 180 24.94 15.84 -21.84
C GLU A 180 26.28 15.22 -21.45
N CYS A 181 27.09 14.85 -22.45
CA CYS A 181 28.40 14.26 -22.22
C CYS A 181 29.46 15.34 -21.95
N ASN A 182 30.07 15.33 -20.76
CA ASN A 182 31.12 16.29 -20.39
C ASN A 182 32.43 16.17 -21.21
N TYR A 183 32.58 15.17 -22.09
CA TYR A 183 33.77 14.98 -22.92
C TYR A 183 33.60 15.49 -24.35
N CYS A 184 32.41 15.31 -24.96
CA CYS A 184 32.16 15.64 -26.37
C CYS A 184 30.94 16.54 -26.58
N ASN A 185 30.26 16.94 -25.50
CA ASN A 185 29.05 17.76 -25.47
C ASN A 185 27.87 17.18 -26.28
N ASN A 186 27.90 15.90 -26.62
CA ASN A 186 26.76 15.23 -27.22
C ASN A 186 25.67 15.01 -26.17
N VAL A 187 24.42 15.30 -26.53
CA VAL A 187 23.24 14.98 -25.71
C VAL A 187 22.73 13.62 -26.12
N SER A 188 22.72 12.67 -25.18
CA SER A 188 22.26 11.31 -25.40
C SER A 188 21.03 11.00 -24.55
N PHE A 189 20.07 10.28 -25.15
CA PHE A 189 18.88 9.80 -24.45
C PHE A 189 19.19 8.49 -23.72
N LEU A 190 18.88 8.42 -22.42
CA LEU A 190 19.07 7.19 -21.65
C LEU A 190 18.08 6.10 -22.09
N SER A 191 18.57 4.88 -22.22
CA SER A 191 17.74 3.70 -22.49
C SER A 191 16.76 3.45 -21.35
N ASP A 192 15.67 2.74 -21.63
CA ASP A 192 14.68 2.38 -20.60
C ASP A 192 15.32 1.58 -19.47
N GLU A 193 16.27 0.70 -19.77
CA GLU A 193 16.97 -0.11 -18.76
C GLU A 193 17.73 0.77 -17.73
N ILE A 194 18.52 1.74 -18.20
CA ILE A 194 19.27 2.64 -17.33
C ILE A 194 18.29 3.56 -16.59
N TRP A 195 17.25 4.03 -17.27
CA TRP A 195 16.21 4.86 -16.68
C TRP A 195 15.44 4.13 -15.57
N LEU A 196 15.10 2.85 -15.76
CA LEU A 196 14.41 2.04 -14.76
C LEU A 196 15.30 1.67 -13.57
N ARG A 197 16.62 1.57 -13.76
CA ARG A 197 17.57 1.44 -12.63
C ARG A 197 17.65 2.73 -11.81
N LEU A 198 17.57 3.88 -12.48
CA LEU A 198 17.54 5.20 -11.83
C LEU A 198 16.15 5.56 -11.26
N HIS A 199 15.10 4.93 -11.77
CA HIS A 199 13.72 5.13 -11.36
C HIS A 199 13.03 3.77 -11.28
N PRO A 200 13.33 2.97 -10.22
CA PRO A 200 12.66 1.70 -10.02
C PRO A 200 11.15 1.90 -10.06
N VAL A 201 10.48 1.08 -10.88
CA VAL A 201 9.01 1.12 -10.97
C VAL A 201 8.48 0.55 -9.67
N GLU A 202 7.75 1.38 -8.92
CA GLU A 202 6.96 0.87 -7.82
C GLU A 202 5.97 -0.16 -8.34
N THR A 203 5.97 -1.34 -7.74
CA THR A 203 5.01 -2.39 -8.06
C THR A 203 3.88 -2.37 -7.06
N LEU A 204 2.65 -2.60 -7.55
CA LEU A 204 1.50 -2.85 -6.69
C LEU A 204 1.82 -4.04 -5.78
N SER A 205 1.77 -3.79 -4.47
CA SER A 205 2.11 -4.79 -3.46
C SER A 205 0.92 -5.03 -2.55
N ARG A 206 0.75 -6.29 -2.16
CA ARG A 206 -0.30 -6.70 -1.23
C ARG A 206 0.14 -6.45 0.20
N TRP A 207 -0.71 -5.77 0.94
CA TRP A 207 -0.56 -5.55 2.38
C TRP A 207 -1.83 -6.01 3.11
N TYR A 208 -1.78 -6.08 4.44
CA TYR A 208 -2.81 -6.76 5.22
C TYR A 208 -3.28 -5.95 6.42
N LEU A 209 -4.57 -6.09 6.72
CA LEU A 209 -5.18 -5.73 8.00
C LEU A 209 -5.36 -7.00 8.83
N TRP A 210 -4.89 -7.00 10.08
CA TRP A 210 -5.19 -8.08 11.04
C TRP A 210 -6.37 -7.68 11.91
N TYR A 211 -7.52 -8.28 11.62
CA TYR A 211 -8.83 -7.84 12.07
C TYR A 211 -9.44 -8.79 13.10
N ASP A 212 -10.02 -8.24 14.17
CA ASP A 212 -10.78 -8.99 15.16
C ASP A 212 -12.25 -9.05 14.75
N GLU A 213 -12.68 -10.21 14.24
CA GLU A 213 -14.07 -10.45 13.84
C GLU A 213 -15.09 -10.22 14.97
N LYS A 214 -14.65 -10.25 16.24
CA LYS A 214 -15.55 -9.96 17.38
C LYS A 214 -15.88 -8.48 17.52
N GLU A 215 -14.99 -7.61 17.05
CA GLU A 215 -15.17 -6.16 17.01
C GLU A 215 -15.89 -5.74 15.72
N ARG A 216 -16.65 -6.66 15.10
CA ARG A 216 -17.44 -6.38 13.93
C ARG A 216 -18.56 -5.42 14.27
N VAL A 217 -18.50 -4.26 13.62
CA VAL A 217 -19.62 -3.33 13.56
C VAL A 217 -20.75 -4.04 12.82
N TYR A 218 -21.75 -4.47 13.57
CA TYR A 218 -22.97 -5.05 13.01
C TYR A 218 -23.71 -3.93 12.27
N ASP A 219 -23.83 -4.05 10.95
CA ASP A 219 -24.68 -3.14 10.18
C ASP A 219 -26.12 -3.65 10.22
N TRP A 220 -27.10 -2.75 10.30
CA TRP A 220 -28.51 -3.15 10.31
C TRP A 220 -28.95 -3.74 8.96
N ASP A 221 -28.18 -3.51 7.89
CA ASP A 221 -28.34 -4.19 6.60
C ASP A 221 -28.00 -5.69 6.65
N ASP A 222 -27.26 -6.16 7.67
CA ASP A 222 -27.04 -7.59 7.93
C ASP A 222 -28.27 -8.26 8.59
N ALA A 223 -29.23 -7.48 9.10
CA ALA A 223 -30.49 -8.00 9.66
C ALA A 223 -31.51 -8.26 8.53
N GLN A 224 -31.24 -9.26 7.69
CA GLN A 224 -32.07 -9.53 6.50
C GLN A 224 -33.51 -9.98 6.79
N SER A 225 -33.97 -10.10 8.04
CA SER A 225 -35.38 -10.35 8.34
C SER A 225 -35.73 -9.97 9.79
N VAL A 226 -36.16 -8.74 10.01
CA VAL A 226 -36.90 -8.38 11.23
C VAL A 226 -38.40 -8.46 10.93
N ALA A 227 -39.05 -9.52 11.40
CA ALA A 227 -40.50 -9.64 11.36
C ALA A 227 -41.08 -9.16 12.69
N VAL A 228 -41.95 -8.16 12.65
CA VAL A 228 -42.71 -7.69 13.81
C VAL A 228 -44.14 -8.18 13.67
N GLU A 229 -44.56 -9.09 14.54
CA GLU A 229 -45.96 -9.49 14.61
C GLU A 229 -46.82 -8.39 15.23
N LYS A 230 -48.13 -8.42 14.97
CA LYS A 230 -49.10 -7.46 15.53
C LYS A 230 -49.16 -7.46 17.08
N SER A 231 -48.60 -8.49 17.71
CA SER A 231 -48.42 -8.62 19.16
C SER A 231 -47.22 -7.84 19.73
N GLY A 232 -46.38 -7.26 18.86
CA GLY A 232 -45.16 -6.56 19.25
C GLY A 232 -43.95 -7.47 19.50
N VAL A 233 -44.05 -8.75 19.14
CA VAL A 233 -42.92 -9.69 19.23
C VAL A 233 -42.02 -9.53 18.00
N ILE A 234 -40.72 -9.37 18.25
CA ILE A 234 -39.69 -9.20 17.23
C ILE A 234 -38.95 -10.53 17.05
N TYR A 235 -38.91 -11.02 15.82
CA TYR A 235 -38.08 -12.17 15.44
C TYR A 235 -36.89 -11.67 14.63
N MET A 236 -35.69 -12.08 15.02
CA MET A 236 -34.48 -11.97 14.21
C MET A 236 -34.19 -13.36 13.66
N ALA A 237 -34.19 -13.52 12.34
CA ALA A 237 -33.78 -14.76 11.67
C ALA A 237 -32.28 -14.74 11.38
#